data_AF-A0A0K2LE91-F1
#
_entry.id   AF-A0A0K2LE91-F1
#
_cell.length_a   1.000
_cell.length_b   1.000
_cell.length_c   1.000
_cell.angle_alpha   90.00
_cell.angle_beta   90.00
_cell.angle_gamma   90.00
#
_symmetry.space_group_name_H-M   'P 1'
#
loop_
_entity.id
_entity.type
_entity.pdbx_description
1 polymer ?
#
loop_
_entity_poly.entity_id
_entity_poly.type
_entity_poly.pdbx_seq_one_letter_code
_entity_poly.pdbx_strand_id
1 'polypeptide(L)'
;MINSESLNQKVKMFKNGNSYAFRMSKKDCEFMKVDEGTKFEKTVSPDGKEITFKKVESATPNILEIANNIYDEHEYLMKRLENL
;
A
#
# COMPACT_ATOMS: atom_id res chain seq x y z
N MET A 1 -20.76 7.11 -5.85
CA MET A 1 -20.47 6.89 -4.42
C MET A 1 -20.35 5.40 -4.18
N ILE A 2 -19.31 4.97 -3.47
CA ILE A 2 -19.09 3.55 -3.14
C ILE A 2 -19.86 3.26 -1.86
N ASN A 3 -20.75 2.25 -1.89
CA ASN A 3 -21.43 1.79 -0.69
C ASN A 3 -20.50 0.86 0.09
N SER A 4 -19.93 1.36 1.19
CA SER A 4 -19.03 0.61 2.07
C SER A 4 -19.63 -0.70 2.61
N GLU A 5 -20.95 -0.80 2.72
CA GLU A 5 -21.63 -2.02 3.16
C GLU A 5 -21.46 -3.17 2.16
N SER A 6 -21.25 -2.88 0.88
CA SER A 6 -21.06 -3.91 -0.15
C SER A 6 -19.68 -4.56 -0.16
N LEU A 7 -18.70 -3.98 0.56
CA LEU A 7 -17.32 -4.44 0.60
C LEU A 7 -17.10 -5.54 1.66
N ASN A 8 -17.91 -5.54 2.72
CA ASN A 8 -17.78 -6.52 3.80
C ASN A 8 -18.57 -7.79 3.46
N GLN A 9 -17.85 -8.84 3.06
CA GLN A 9 -18.44 -10.11 2.63
C GLN A 9 -17.90 -11.26 3.48
N LYS A 10 -18.77 -12.24 3.78
CA LYS A 10 -18.32 -13.50 4.39
C LYS A 10 -17.62 -14.34 3.32
N VAL A 11 -16.32 -14.55 3.49
CA VAL A 11 -15.51 -15.40 2.60
C VAL A 11 -15.10 -16.69 3.31
N LYS A 12 -14.97 -17.78 2.53
CA LYS A 12 -14.50 -19.07 3.03
C LYS A 12 -13.05 -19.31 2.61
N MET A 13 -12.21 -19.69 3.58
CA MET A 13 -10.84 -20.11 3.35
C MET A 13 -10.80 -21.44 2.59
N PHE A 14 -9.81 -21.61 1.72
CA PHE A 14 -9.58 -22.87 1.01
C PHE A 14 -8.09 -23.25 1.02
N LYS A 15 -7.81 -24.54 0.86
CA LYS A 15 -6.44 -25.06 0.79
C LYS A 15 -5.83 -24.73 -0.58
N ASN A 16 -4.61 -24.21 -0.60
CA ASN A 16 -3.85 -23.89 -1.80
C ASN A 16 -2.43 -24.46 -1.66
N GLY A 17 -2.17 -25.63 -2.26
CA GLY A 17 -0.94 -26.38 -2.02
C GLY A 17 -0.75 -26.72 -0.53
N ASN A 18 0.36 -26.26 0.05
CA ASN A 18 0.70 -26.45 1.47
C ASN A 18 0.22 -25.31 2.38
N SER A 19 -0.55 -24.35 1.85
CA SER A 19 -1.05 -23.21 2.60
C SER A 19 -2.57 -23.06 2.48
N TYR A 20 -3.09 -22.00 3.08
CA TYR A 20 -4.50 -21.61 3.00
C TYR A 20 -4.61 -20.19 2.45
N ALA A 21 -5.69 -19.94 1.71
CA ALA A 21 -5.93 -18.65 1.07
C ALA A 21 -7.40 -18.23 1.19
N PHE A 22 -7.62 -16.92 1.14
CA PHE A 22 -8.92 -16.30 0.92
C PHE A 22 -9.02 -15.82 -0.53
N ARG A 23 -10.23 -15.83 -1.10
CA ARG A 23 -10.47 -15.25 -2.42
C ARG A 23 -10.75 -13.76 -2.26
N MET A 24 -10.10 -12.94 -3.08
CA MET A 24 -10.52 -11.57 -3.34
C MET A 24 -11.37 -11.54 -4.61
N SER A 25 -12.47 -10.80 -4.60
CA SER A 25 -13.28 -10.66 -5.81
C SER A 25 -12.58 -9.73 -6.81
N LYS A 26 -12.91 -9.87 -8.10
CA LYS A 26 -12.40 -8.95 -9.14
C LYS A 26 -12.72 -7.49 -8.80
N LYS A 27 -13.90 -7.24 -8.22
CA LYS A 27 -14.32 -5.90 -7.78
C LYS A 27 -13.43 -5.36 -6.66
N ASP A 28 -13.05 -6.20 -5.70
CA ASP A 28 -12.14 -5.79 -4.62
C ASP A 28 -10.75 -5.48 -5.18
N CYS A 29 -10.25 -6.30 -6.11
CA CYS A 29 -8.96 -6.07 -6.75
C CYS A 29 -8.92 -4.75 -7.54
N GLU A 30 -9.97 -4.48 -8.35
CA GLU A 30 -10.12 -3.23 -9.09
C GLU A 30 -10.23 -2.02 -8.16
N PHE A 31 -11.03 -2.15 -7.10
CA PHE A 31 -11.21 -1.09 -6.10
C PHE A 31 -9.90 -0.76 -5.36
N MET A 32 -9.16 -1.79 -4.93
CA MET A 32 -7.91 -1.64 -4.22
C MET A 32 -6.71 -1.36 -5.15
N LYS A 33 -6.92 -1.41 -6.47
CA LYS A 33 -5.89 -1.29 -7.51
C LYS A 33 -4.72 -2.22 -7.23
N VAL A 34 -5.01 -3.52 -7.11
CA VAL A 34 -4.03 -4.57 -6.81
C VAL A 34 -3.99 -5.62 -7.89
N ASP A 35 -2.82 -6.22 -8.04
CA ASP A 35 -2.49 -7.29 -8.98
C ASP A 35 -1.70 -8.39 -8.26
N GLU A 36 -1.26 -9.40 -9.02
CA GLU A 36 -0.50 -10.54 -8.50
C GLU A 36 0.87 -10.14 -7.88
N GLY A 37 1.41 -8.99 -8.26
CA GLY A 37 2.69 -8.48 -7.73
C GLY A 37 2.52 -7.64 -6.45
N THR A 38 1.29 -7.26 -6.11
CA THR A 38 1.03 -6.39 -4.96
C THR A 38 1.33 -7.10 -3.65
N LYS A 39 2.13 -6.45 -2.79
CA LYS A 39 2.50 -6.97 -1.47
C LYS A 39 1.60 -6.41 -0.38
N PHE A 40 1.34 -7.24 0.63
CA PHE A 40 0.60 -6.88 1.82
C PHE A 40 1.40 -7.23 3.07
N GLU A 41 1.37 -6.35 4.06
CA GLU A 41 1.81 -6.64 5.42
C GLU A 41 0.67 -7.37 6.15
N LYS A 42 1.00 -8.47 6.84
CA LYS A 42 0.05 -9.26 7.63
C LYS A 42 0.28 -9.03 9.11
N THR A 43 -0.77 -8.61 9.81
CA THR A 43 -0.79 -8.52 11.28
C THR A 43 -1.86 -9.46 11.83
N VAL A 44 -1.54 -10.22 12.86
CA VAL A 44 -2.49 -11.09 13.58
C VAL A 44 -2.73 -10.47 14.95
N SER A 45 -4.00 -10.28 15.31
CA SER A 45 -4.35 -9.75 16.63
C SER A 45 -3.91 -10.73 17.73
N PRO A 46 -3.49 -10.24 18.91
CA PRO A 46 -3.07 -11.11 20.01
C PRO A 46 -4.16 -12.07 20.50
N ASP A 47 -5.44 -11.71 20.33
CA ASP A 47 -6.58 -12.56 20.70
C ASP A 47 -6.93 -13.61 19.64
N GLY A 48 -6.22 -13.62 18.50
CA GLY A 48 -6.39 -14.58 17.42
C GLY A 48 -7.69 -14.45 16.63
N LYS A 49 -8.48 -13.37 16.83
CA LYS A 49 -9.77 -13.18 16.16
C LYS A 49 -9.67 -12.45 14.83
N GLU A 50 -8.60 -11.68 14.65
CA GLU A 50 -8.46 -10.79 13.50
C GLU A 50 -7.11 -11.00 12.80
N ILE A 51 -7.17 -11.03 11.47
CA ILE A 51 -5.99 -10.93 10.61
C ILE A 51 -6.24 -9.72 9.71
N THR A 52 -5.32 -8.76 9.76
CA THR A 52 -5.36 -7.57 8.90
C THR A 52 -4.27 -7.69 7.86
N PHE A 53 -4.65 -7.47 6.59
CA PHE A 53 -3.72 -7.31 5.49
C PHE A 53 -3.70 -5.84 5.06
N LYS A 54 -2.58 -5.16 5.25
CA LYS A 54 -2.40 -3.77 4.84
C LYS A 54 -1.59 -3.74 3.54
N LYS A 55 -2.12 -3.09 2.49
CA LYS A 55 -1.39 -2.91 1.23
C LYS A 55 -0.08 -2.17 1.53
N VAL A 56 1.04 -2.73 1.09
CA VAL A 56 2.32 -2.03 1.14
C VAL A 56 2.33 -1.07 -0.03
N GLU A 57 2.27 0.22 0.25
CA GLU A 57 2.49 1.22 -0.79
C GLU A 57 3.93 1.09 -1.27
N SER A 58 4.14 0.97 -2.58
CA SER A 58 5.45 1.23 -3.15
C SER A 58 5.82 2.63 -2.68
N ALA A 59 6.90 2.75 -1.91
CA ALA A 59 7.37 4.03 -1.40
C ALA A 59 7.19 5.08 -2.50
N THR A 60 6.51 6.17 -2.14
CA THR A 60 6.44 7.37 -2.96
C THR A 60 7.82 7.61 -3.59
N PRO A 61 7.88 7.97 -4.90
CA PRO A 61 9.15 8.16 -5.62
C PRO A 61 10.10 8.89 -4.70
N ASN A 62 11.25 8.25 -4.49
CA ASN A 62 12.23 8.51 -3.45
C ASN A 62 12.21 10.00 -3.11
N ILE A 63 11.61 10.37 -1.97
CA ILE A 63 11.43 11.79 -1.60
C ILE A 63 12.77 12.52 -1.65
N LEU A 64 13.86 11.80 -1.40
CA LEU A 64 15.23 12.26 -1.57
C LEU A 64 15.57 12.63 -3.02
N GLU A 65 15.16 11.83 -4.01
CA GLU A 65 15.36 12.13 -5.44
C GLU A 65 14.57 13.36 -5.87
N ILE A 66 13.32 13.50 -5.42
CA ILE A 66 12.52 14.70 -5.67
C ILE A 66 13.15 15.93 -4.98
N ALA A 67 13.56 15.78 -3.73
CA ALA A 67 14.22 16.86 -2.99
C ALA A 67 15.56 17.26 -3.63
N ASN A 68 16.35 16.29 -4.10
CA ASN A 68 17.60 16.55 -4.82
C ASN A 68 17.34 17.29 -6.13
N ASN A 69 16.35 16.86 -6.92
CA ASN A 69 15.99 17.55 -8.16
C ASN A 69 15.57 19.01 -7.90
N ILE A 70 14.76 19.27 -6.87
CA ILE A 70 14.36 20.64 -6.49
C ILE A 70 15.57 21.46 -6.01
N TYR A 71 16.48 20.83 -5.27
CA TYR A 71 17.71 21.47 -4.80
C TYR A 71 18.62 21.85 -5.97
N ASP A 72 18.80 20.94 -6.92
CA ASP A 72 19.65 21.14 -8.11
C ASP A 72 19.03 22.20 -9.05
N GLU A 73 17.71 22.19 -9.26
CA GLU A 73 17.01 23.20 -10.06
C GLU A 73 17.09 24.62 -9.44
N HIS A 74 17.27 24.70 -8.12
CA HIS A 74 17.28 25.96 -7.37
C HIS A 74 18.59 26.21 -6.62
N GLU A 75 19.70 25.61 -7.08
CA GLU A 75 21.01 25.66 -6.41
C GLU A 75 21.45 27.11 -6.12
N TYR A 76 21.18 28.03 -7.06
CA TYR A 76 21.49 29.45 -6.91
C TYR A 76 20.71 30.14 -5.77
N LEU A 77 19.44 29.77 -5.57
CA LEU A 77 18.62 30.32 -4.47
C LEU A 77 19.10 29.79 -3.12
N MET A 78 19.48 28.50 -3.05
CA MET A 78 20.01 27.89 -1.83
C MET A 78 21.36 28.50 -1.43
N LYS A 79 22.28 28.71 -2.39
CA LYS A 79 23.55 29.41 -2.15
C LYS A 79 23.37 30.85 -1.67
N ARG A 80 22.31 31.53 -2.10
CA ARG A 80 21.99 32.88 -1.58
C ARG A 80 21.48 32.83 -0.14
N LEU A 81 20.75 31.78 0.23
CA LEU A 81 20.29 31.58 1.60
C LEU A 81 21.44 31.27 2.57
N GLU A 82 22.46 30.52 2.14
CA GLU A 82 23.64 30.18 2.96
C GLU A 82 24.52 31.39 3.32
N ASN A 83 24.43 32.48 2.56
CA ASN A 83 25.24 33.69 2.73
C ASN A 83 24.51 34.81 3.51
N LEU A 84 23.38 34.49 4.15
CA LEU A 84 22.62 35.35 5.06
C LEU A 84 22.91 34.96 6.52
#